data_AF-A0A7S3V984-F1
#
_entry.id   AF-A0A7S3V984-F1
#
_cell.length_a   1.000
_cell.length_b   1.000
_cell.length_c   1.000
_cell.angle_alpha   90.00
_cell.angle_beta   90.00
_cell.angle_gamma   90.00
#
_symmetry.space_group_name_H-M   'P 1'
#
loop_
_entity.id
_entity.type
_entity.pdbx_description
1 polymer ?
#
loop_
_entity_poly.entity_id
_entity_poly.type
_entity_poly.pdbx_seq_one_letter_code
_entity_poly.pdbx_strand_id
1 'polypeptide(L)'
;MIFPQVTVGALAVCIFLSFTGDVTSFSLHTRNSPKGMLPANVNTSLNKSHGREIFRLASTSSSTSISTSSSSSSSTIISTSTSHSAQEKIKFEMLSTNPLLFSSQKSILSIEECKTLSSWCQSIIQARGGEGNLNNNVLLQGIANQEEGALLLKRLQQILHSDLLGFDENLEEMVIPRYISYDEDEYGADMNMNANASSSSYKYGKEIQNYKVEDILPDGLHVDTNNSKFSRHWTILFYLDTCDTLGATSFPLAEVSLPKDATNVDVDLHVDEEREKMQMQRVAASKLIFEEDIQHTKYADATQDQLSIMRFVDESGLDMIQRQSESESAGQVEMGLRILPRHGHFCLFSSLSDDGYGNPLSFHGAEAMYPGETKSVLTFFYEIPMGTFGSRAELGERAKEREERFFKFHNIKTDG
;
A
#
# COMPACT_ATOMS: atom_id res chain seq x y z
N MET A 1 6.55 22.34 62.10
CA MET A 1 5.71 21.34 61.41
C MET A 1 6.26 21.15 60.02
N ILE A 2 6.43 19.88 59.63
CA ILE A 2 7.36 19.35 58.63
C ILE A 2 6.53 18.63 57.55
N PHE A 3 6.79 18.98 56.27
CA PHE A 3 6.54 18.24 55.00
C PHE A 3 5.09 18.09 54.45
N PRO A 4 4.90 17.86 53.12
CA PRO A 4 5.68 18.39 51.98
C PRO A 4 4.88 18.76 50.72
N GLN A 5 5.62 19.39 49.79
CA GLN A 5 5.38 19.50 48.35
C GLN A 5 5.24 18.13 47.66
N VAL A 6 4.43 18.08 46.59
CA VAL A 6 4.73 17.29 45.38
C VAL A 6 4.44 18.17 44.17
N THR A 7 5.46 18.33 43.33
CA THR A 7 5.44 18.92 42.00
C THR A 7 5.78 17.79 41.03
N VAL A 8 4.98 17.54 39.98
CA VAL A 8 5.44 17.22 38.62
C VAL A 8 4.26 17.44 37.67
N GLY A 9 4.37 18.43 36.79
CA GLY A 9 3.57 18.53 35.56
C GLY A 9 4.54 18.74 34.42
N ALA A 10 4.90 17.66 33.72
CA ALA A 10 5.75 17.72 32.55
C ALA A 10 4.91 18.23 31.36
N LEU A 11 5.20 19.46 30.95
CA LEU A 11 4.69 20.06 29.72
C LEU A 11 5.58 19.56 28.57
N ALA A 12 5.05 18.70 27.70
CA ALA A 12 5.72 18.33 26.46
C ALA A 12 5.68 19.54 25.50
N VAL A 13 6.80 20.24 25.39
CA VAL A 13 7.01 21.31 24.40
C VAL A 13 7.48 20.64 23.11
N CYS A 14 6.61 20.61 22.10
CA CYS A 14 7.01 20.30 20.73
C CYS A 14 7.85 21.48 20.21
N ILE A 15 9.16 21.29 20.09
CA ILE A 15 10.07 22.24 19.45
C ILE A 15 10.03 21.96 17.94
N PHE A 16 9.38 22.85 17.19
CA PHE A 16 9.52 22.94 15.74
C PHE A 16 10.89 23.54 15.40
N LEU A 17 11.80 22.71 14.89
CA LEU A 17 13.02 23.19 14.24
C LEU A 17 12.70 23.49 12.77
N SER A 18 12.37 24.74 12.49
CA SER A 18 12.31 25.26 11.12
C SER A 18 13.73 25.47 10.59
N PHE A 19 14.14 24.63 9.62
CA PHE A 19 15.30 24.92 8.78
C PHE A 19 14.87 25.93 7.71
N THR A 20 15.23 27.20 7.90
CA THR A 20 15.17 28.22 6.84
C THR A 20 16.38 28.04 5.92
N GLY A 21 16.17 27.32 4.82
CA GLY A 21 17.04 27.38 3.64
C GLY A 21 16.43 28.34 2.63
N ASP A 22 17.10 29.46 2.39
CA ASP A 22 16.74 30.44 1.37
C ASP A 22 16.66 29.81 -0.02
N VAL A 23 15.46 29.82 -0.62
CA VAL A 23 15.29 29.78 -2.07
C VAL A 23 14.31 30.87 -2.47
N THR A 24 14.88 31.86 -3.14
CA THR A 24 14.32 32.95 -3.93
C THR A 24 12.83 32.85 -4.32
N SER A 25 12.05 33.75 -3.72
CA SER A 25 10.89 34.48 -4.25
C SER A 25 10.29 34.03 -5.60
N PHE A 26 9.09 33.44 -5.57
CA PHE A 26 8.11 33.55 -6.66
C PHE A 26 7.02 34.54 -6.23
N SER A 27 6.91 35.66 -6.97
CA SER A 27 5.86 36.66 -6.79
C SER A 27 4.56 36.17 -7.45
N LEU A 28 3.55 35.87 -6.64
CA LEU A 28 2.20 35.60 -7.14
C LEU A 28 1.51 36.95 -7.43
N HIS A 29 1.36 37.30 -8.72
CA HIS A 29 0.47 38.38 -9.13
C HIS A 29 -0.98 37.89 -9.09
N THR A 30 -1.76 38.43 -8.15
CA THR A 30 -3.22 38.35 -8.16
C THR A 30 -3.75 39.19 -9.32
N ARG A 31 -4.38 38.54 -10.31
CA ARG A 31 -5.12 39.23 -11.36
C ARG A 31 -6.60 38.84 -11.31
N ASN A 32 -7.40 39.87 -11.07
CA ASN A 32 -8.85 39.91 -11.12
C ASN A 32 -9.40 39.29 -12.41
N SER A 33 -10.34 38.37 -12.26
CA SER A 33 -11.21 37.89 -13.34
C SER A 33 -12.29 38.92 -13.68
N PRO A 34 -12.56 39.19 -14.97
CA PRO A 34 -13.88 39.63 -15.39
C PRO A 34 -14.59 38.55 -16.21
N LYS A 35 -15.89 38.49 -15.94
CA LYS A 35 -16.96 37.79 -16.66
C LYS A 35 -16.87 37.96 -18.18
N GLY A 36 -17.26 36.91 -18.92
CA GLY A 36 -17.99 37.09 -20.16
C GLY A 36 -17.73 36.10 -21.30
N MET A 37 -18.81 35.41 -21.67
CA MET A 37 -19.22 35.01 -23.03
C MET A 37 -18.66 33.73 -23.68
N LEU A 38 -19.63 32.86 -24.00
CA LEU A 38 -19.62 31.79 -25.01
C LEU A 38 -19.11 32.30 -26.38
N PRO A 39 -18.56 31.41 -27.25
CA PRO A 39 -19.42 30.85 -28.29
C PRO A 39 -19.10 29.42 -28.80
N ALA A 40 -20.17 28.81 -29.33
CA ALA A 40 -20.29 28.01 -30.55
C ALA A 40 -19.26 26.94 -30.97
N ASN A 41 -19.78 25.70 -31.04
CA ASN A 41 -19.72 24.74 -32.15
C ASN A 41 -18.85 25.10 -33.37
N VAL A 42 -17.85 24.27 -33.65
CA VAL A 42 -17.38 23.97 -35.01
C VAL A 42 -17.01 22.49 -35.12
N ASN A 43 -17.78 21.77 -35.93
CA ASN A 43 -17.43 20.49 -36.56
C ASN A 43 -16.32 20.72 -37.59
N THR A 44 -15.26 19.91 -37.57
CA THR A 44 -14.55 19.52 -38.80
C THR A 44 -13.94 18.14 -38.67
N SER A 45 -14.50 17.21 -39.45
CA SER A 45 -13.85 16.04 -40.02
C SER A 45 -12.67 16.44 -40.92
N LEU A 46 -11.61 15.63 -41.01
CA LEU A 46 -11.13 14.95 -42.23
C LEU A 46 -9.68 14.47 -42.14
N ASN A 47 -9.51 13.24 -42.62
CA ASN A 47 -8.41 12.65 -43.40
C ASN A 47 -7.11 12.14 -42.78
N LYS A 48 -7.08 10.79 -42.78
CA LYS A 48 -5.99 9.86 -43.11
C LYS A 48 -5.00 10.35 -44.19
N SER A 49 -3.71 10.12 -43.94
CA SER A 49 -2.72 9.60 -44.91
C SER A 49 -1.56 8.99 -44.09
N HIS A 50 -1.36 7.67 -44.07
CA HIS A 50 -0.51 6.88 -44.99
C HIS A 50 0.86 7.50 -45.30
N GLY A 51 1.87 7.11 -44.51
CA GLY A 51 3.29 7.25 -44.83
C GLY A 51 4.05 6.02 -44.35
N ARG A 52 4.26 5.06 -45.25
CA ARG A 52 5.24 3.97 -45.10
C ARG A 52 6.61 4.57 -45.35
N GLU A 53 7.55 4.40 -44.42
CA GLU A 53 8.96 4.37 -44.77
C GLU A 53 9.64 3.11 -44.26
N ILE A 54 10.37 2.51 -45.19
CA ILE A 54 11.17 1.30 -45.12
C ILE A 54 12.59 1.78 -44.86
N PHE A 55 13.26 1.28 -43.83
CA PHE A 55 14.72 1.26 -43.83
C PHE A 55 15.26 -0.11 -43.39
N ARG A 56 16.14 -0.63 -44.25
CA ARG A 56 16.86 -1.90 -44.17
C ARG A 56 18.08 -1.78 -43.26
N LEU A 57 18.31 -2.85 -42.51
CA LEU A 57 19.56 -3.59 -42.29
C LEU A 57 20.90 -2.84 -42.33
N ALA A 58 21.63 -2.91 -41.22
CA ALA A 58 23.06 -3.18 -41.24
C ALA A 58 23.47 -4.03 -40.04
N SER A 59 24.07 -5.16 -40.36
CA SER A 59 24.70 -6.15 -39.48
C SER A 59 26.22 -5.98 -39.51
N THR A 60 26.91 -6.04 -38.37
CA THR A 60 28.34 -6.40 -38.21
C THR A 60 28.58 -6.65 -36.70
N SER A 61 28.72 -7.88 -36.23
CA SER A 61 29.93 -8.74 -36.18
C SER A 61 31.00 -8.31 -35.16
N SER A 62 31.05 -9.08 -34.06
CA SER A 62 32.21 -9.69 -33.40
C SER A 62 33.53 -8.92 -33.20
N SER A 63 34.02 -8.92 -31.95
CA SER A 63 35.42 -9.26 -31.68
C SER A 63 35.61 -9.76 -30.25
N THR A 64 36.07 -11.00 -30.16
CA THR A 64 36.65 -11.69 -29.02
C THR A 64 38.00 -11.08 -28.65
N SER A 65 38.26 -10.86 -27.36
CA SER A 65 39.63 -10.63 -26.86
C SER A 65 39.92 -11.58 -25.70
N ILE A 66 40.92 -12.44 -25.94
CA ILE A 66 41.57 -13.32 -24.99
C ILE A 66 42.63 -12.49 -24.26
N SER A 67 42.65 -12.51 -22.93
CA SER A 67 43.78 -12.04 -22.13
C SER A 67 44.07 -13.04 -21.01
N THR A 68 45.25 -13.63 -21.07
CA THR A 68 45.83 -14.58 -20.12
C THR A 68 46.80 -13.91 -19.15
N SER A 69 46.89 -14.49 -17.93
CA SER A 69 47.93 -14.35 -16.89
C SER A 69 47.90 -13.05 -16.06
N SER A 70 48.13 -12.99 -14.74
CA SER A 70 48.77 -13.91 -13.78
C SER A 70 48.53 -13.47 -12.32
N SER A 71 48.44 -14.47 -11.42
CA SER A 71 48.91 -14.52 -10.02
C SER A 71 48.42 -13.56 -8.92
N SER A 72 48.14 -14.20 -7.77
CA SER A 72 48.17 -13.73 -6.37
C SER A 72 46.93 -13.01 -5.80
N SER A 73 46.11 -13.76 -5.07
CA SER A 73 45.77 -13.57 -3.65
C SER A 73 44.64 -14.54 -3.30
N SER A 74 44.91 -15.56 -2.49
CA SER A 74 43.88 -16.48 -1.99
C SER A 74 43.01 -15.77 -0.95
N SER A 75 42.03 -15.00 -1.41
CA SER A 75 40.79 -14.83 -0.68
C SER A 75 39.90 -16.01 -1.04
N THR A 76 39.45 -16.76 -0.04
CA THR A 76 38.37 -17.74 -0.20
C THR A 76 37.10 -16.96 -0.52
N ILE A 77 36.95 -16.56 -1.77
CA ILE A 77 35.68 -16.11 -2.32
C ILE A 77 34.83 -17.37 -2.35
N ILE A 78 33.95 -17.51 -1.36
CA ILE A 78 32.81 -18.41 -1.47
C ILE A 78 31.94 -17.79 -2.57
N SER A 79 32.30 -18.08 -3.83
CA SER A 79 31.43 -17.89 -4.95
C SER A 79 30.34 -18.94 -4.80
N THR A 80 29.31 -18.61 -4.00
CA THR A 80 27.98 -19.20 -4.14
C THR A 80 27.50 -18.83 -5.53
N SER A 81 27.99 -19.58 -6.52
CA SER A 81 27.32 -19.75 -7.80
C SER A 81 26.07 -20.58 -7.49
N THR A 82 25.10 -19.95 -6.82
CA THR A 82 23.72 -20.34 -6.95
C THR A 82 23.45 -20.19 -8.43
N SER A 83 23.53 -21.29 -9.17
CA SER A 83 22.90 -21.41 -10.46
C SER A 83 21.54 -20.75 -10.31
N HIS A 84 21.29 -19.64 -11.00
CA HIS A 84 19.95 -19.09 -11.15
C HIS A 84 19.15 -20.13 -11.93
N SER A 85 18.75 -21.22 -11.23
CA SER A 85 17.68 -22.09 -11.63
C SER A 85 16.54 -21.15 -11.95
N ALA A 86 16.05 -21.19 -13.20
CA ALA A 86 15.01 -20.31 -13.71
C ALA A 86 14.03 -19.98 -12.59
N GLN A 87 14.18 -18.79 -11.99
CA GLN A 87 13.38 -18.42 -10.83
C GLN A 87 11.93 -18.44 -11.31
N GLU A 88 11.11 -19.25 -10.66
CA GLU A 88 9.68 -19.28 -10.96
C GLU A 88 9.18 -17.86 -10.73
N LYS A 89 8.75 -17.18 -11.80
CA LYS A 89 8.17 -15.84 -11.70
C LYS A 89 7.10 -15.83 -10.61
N ILE A 90 7.06 -14.76 -9.83
CA ILE A 90 6.05 -14.59 -8.77
C ILE A 90 4.66 -14.75 -9.38
N LYS A 91 3.86 -15.62 -8.78
CA LYS A 91 2.46 -15.79 -9.12
C LYS A 91 1.61 -14.99 -8.15
N PHE A 92 0.71 -14.19 -8.71
CA PHE A 92 -0.21 -13.36 -7.95
C PHE A 92 -1.59 -13.37 -8.63
N GLU A 93 -2.59 -12.98 -7.85
CA GLU A 93 -3.98 -12.96 -8.24
C GLU A 93 -4.50 -11.52 -8.15
N MET A 94 -5.24 -11.08 -9.16
CA MET A 94 -5.93 -9.80 -9.15
C MET A 94 -7.18 -9.94 -8.30
N LEU A 95 -7.23 -9.19 -7.20
CA LEU A 95 -8.38 -9.18 -6.29
C LEU A 95 -9.33 -8.01 -6.60
N SER A 96 -8.80 -6.89 -7.09
CA SER A 96 -9.59 -5.72 -7.48
C SER A 96 -9.06 -5.09 -8.75
N THR A 97 -9.98 -4.59 -9.58
CA THR A 97 -9.66 -3.75 -10.74
C THR A 97 -9.61 -2.27 -10.36
N ASN A 98 -10.24 -1.88 -9.26
CA ASN A 98 -10.26 -0.51 -8.78
C ASN A 98 -10.40 -0.44 -7.23
N PRO A 99 -9.32 -0.11 -6.50
CA PRO A 99 -7.97 0.11 -7.01
C PRO A 99 -7.42 -1.16 -7.64
N LEU A 100 -6.44 -1.04 -8.53
CA LEU A 100 -5.67 -2.21 -8.95
C LEU A 100 -5.06 -2.85 -7.70
N LEU A 101 -5.50 -4.07 -7.37
CA LEU A 101 -5.10 -4.76 -6.16
C LEU A 101 -4.77 -6.22 -6.50
N PHE A 102 -3.61 -6.66 -6.04
CA PHE A 102 -3.10 -8.00 -6.23
C PHE A 102 -2.67 -8.62 -4.90
N SER A 103 -2.76 -9.94 -4.80
CA SER A 103 -2.16 -10.70 -3.71
C SER A 103 -1.29 -11.84 -4.24
N SER A 104 -0.22 -12.16 -3.51
CA SER A 104 0.61 -13.32 -3.86
C SER A 104 -0.13 -14.64 -3.68
N GLN A 105 -0.06 -15.52 -4.68
CA GLN A 105 -0.61 -16.89 -4.60
C GLN A 105 0.30 -17.83 -3.79
N LYS A 106 1.60 -17.53 -3.74
CA LYS A 106 2.60 -18.30 -3.02
C LYS A 106 3.40 -17.35 -2.12
N SER A 107 3.83 -17.87 -0.98
CA SER A 107 4.75 -17.15 -0.11
C SER A 107 6.10 -16.93 -0.80
N ILE A 108 6.64 -15.71 -0.68
CA ILE A 108 7.99 -15.35 -1.16
C ILE A 108 9.07 -15.78 -0.16
N LEU A 109 8.75 -15.71 1.14
CA LEU A 109 9.64 -16.09 2.24
C LEU A 109 9.06 -17.26 3.04
N SER A 110 9.90 -18.12 3.59
CA SER A 110 9.44 -19.12 4.55
C SER A 110 9.02 -18.47 5.87
N ILE A 111 8.31 -19.22 6.72
CA ILE A 111 7.93 -18.75 8.06
C ILE A 111 9.17 -18.41 8.90
N GLU A 112 10.23 -19.22 8.80
CA GLU A 112 11.51 -19.00 9.47
C GLU A 112 12.20 -17.74 8.95
N GLU A 113 12.22 -17.54 7.62
CA GLU A 113 12.78 -16.31 7.02
C GLU A 113 12.00 -15.07 7.49
N CYS A 114 10.67 -15.13 7.56
CA CYS A 114 9.84 -14.05 8.10
C CYS A 114 10.17 -13.75 9.57
N LYS A 115 10.33 -14.77 10.41
CA LYS A 115 10.71 -14.61 11.84
C LYS A 115 12.09 -13.99 12.00
N THR A 116 13.07 -14.44 11.21
CA THR A 116 14.43 -13.88 11.21
C THR A 116 14.42 -12.41 10.80
N LEU A 117 13.68 -12.08 9.74
CA LEU A 117 13.55 -10.70 9.26
C LEU A 117 12.82 -9.81 10.28
N SER A 118 11.71 -10.28 10.85
CA SER A 118 10.97 -9.57 11.90
C SER A 118 11.84 -9.28 13.12
N SER A 119 12.53 -10.31 13.63
CA SER A 119 13.44 -10.18 14.79
C SER A 119 14.56 -9.17 14.52
N TRP A 120 15.12 -9.17 13.31
CA TRP A 120 16.13 -8.19 12.91
C TRP A 120 15.57 -6.77 12.91
N CYS A 121 14.41 -6.54 12.27
CA CYS A 121 13.75 -5.24 12.27
C CYS A 121 13.46 -4.72 13.69
N GLN A 122 12.90 -5.57 14.56
CA GLN A 122 12.64 -5.23 15.96
C GLN A 122 13.92 -4.85 16.71
N SER A 123 15.01 -5.60 16.51
CA SER A 123 16.30 -5.31 17.16
C SER A 123 16.85 -3.93 16.77
N ILE A 124 16.69 -3.54 15.50
CA ILE A 124 17.08 -2.21 15.01
C ILE A 124 16.26 -1.10 15.67
N ILE A 125 14.93 -1.30 15.77
CA ILE A 125 14.01 -0.33 16.37
C ILE A 125 14.32 -0.16 17.87
N GLN A 126 14.49 -1.27 18.59
CA GLN A 126 14.84 -1.27 20.01
C GLN A 126 16.19 -0.59 20.27
N ALA A 127 17.22 -0.90 19.48
CA ALA A 127 18.54 -0.27 19.60
C ALA A 127 18.51 1.26 19.37
N ARG A 128 17.46 1.76 18.73
CA ARG A 128 17.26 3.18 18.40
C ARG A 128 16.21 3.88 19.28
N GLY A 129 15.75 3.23 20.36
CA GLY A 129 14.81 3.82 21.30
C GLY A 129 13.37 3.89 20.78
N GLY A 130 12.94 2.95 19.94
CA GLY A 130 11.55 2.86 19.47
C GLY A 130 11.19 3.80 18.31
N GLU A 131 11.91 4.90 18.12
CA GLU A 131 11.64 5.88 17.06
C GLU A 131 12.37 5.59 15.73
N GLY A 132 13.19 4.55 15.70
CA GLY A 132 14.11 4.28 14.59
C GLY A 132 13.46 3.56 13.41
N ASN A 133 12.99 4.30 12.40
CA ASN A 133 12.69 3.71 11.10
C ASN A 133 13.95 3.07 10.47
N LEU A 134 13.75 1.95 9.76
CA LEU A 134 14.75 1.41 8.84
C LEU A 134 15.22 2.53 7.89
N ASN A 135 16.52 2.54 7.58
CA ASN A 135 17.12 3.48 6.62
C ASN A 135 18.26 2.80 5.87
N ASN A 136 18.69 3.42 4.78
CA ASN A 136 19.74 2.89 3.90
C ASN A 136 21.03 2.58 4.66
N ASN A 137 21.46 3.43 5.59
CA ASN A 137 22.72 3.21 6.33
C ASN A 137 22.64 1.96 7.21
N VAL A 138 21.52 1.73 7.89
CA VAL A 138 21.30 0.52 8.69
C VAL A 138 21.33 -0.72 7.81
N LEU A 139 20.60 -0.70 6.69
CA LEU A 139 20.54 -1.84 5.79
C LEU A 139 21.93 -2.16 5.22
N LEU A 140 22.66 -1.16 4.73
CA LEU A 140 24.02 -1.33 4.21
C LEU A 140 24.98 -1.84 5.28
N GLN A 141 24.89 -1.35 6.51
CA GLN A 141 25.68 -1.83 7.63
C GLN A 141 25.37 -3.30 7.95
N GLY A 142 24.08 -3.66 8.04
CA GLY A 142 23.66 -5.05 8.28
C GLY A 142 24.13 -5.99 7.18
N ILE A 143 24.06 -5.57 5.90
CA ILE A 143 24.60 -6.33 4.77
C ILE A 143 26.13 -6.50 4.89
N ALA A 144 26.85 -5.43 5.22
CA ALA A 144 28.30 -5.49 5.41
C ALA A 144 28.69 -6.44 6.55
N ASN A 145 27.89 -6.47 7.61
CA ASN A 145 28.06 -7.36 8.75
C ASN A 145 27.56 -8.79 8.51
N GLN A 146 26.98 -9.09 7.33
CA GLN A 146 26.36 -10.38 7.02
C GLN A 146 25.22 -10.77 7.99
N GLU A 147 24.47 -9.77 8.48
CA GLU A 147 23.29 -9.99 9.30
C GLU A 147 22.19 -10.63 8.45
N GLU A 148 21.71 -11.80 8.85
CA GLU A 148 20.78 -12.61 8.04
C GLU A 148 19.50 -11.86 7.68
N GLY A 149 18.90 -11.12 8.62
CA GLY A 149 17.72 -10.30 8.36
C GLY A 149 17.97 -9.19 7.33
N ALA A 150 19.14 -8.55 7.34
CA ALA A 150 19.49 -7.53 6.35
C ALA A 150 19.65 -8.14 4.94
N LEU A 151 20.25 -9.34 4.85
CA LEU A 151 20.40 -10.08 3.60
C LEU A 151 19.03 -10.55 3.07
N LEU A 152 18.14 -11.02 3.94
CA LEU A 152 16.76 -11.37 3.58
C LEU A 152 15.99 -10.16 3.07
N LEU A 153 16.11 -9.00 3.73
CA LEU A 153 15.46 -7.77 3.27
C LEU A 153 15.96 -7.35 1.88
N LYS A 154 17.29 -7.40 1.65
CA LYS A 154 17.87 -7.12 0.33
C LYS A 154 17.33 -8.07 -0.74
N ARG A 155 17.28 -9.39 -0.45
CA ARG A 155 16.71 -10.38 -1.37
C ARG A 155 15.24 -10.10 -1.66
N LEU A 156 14.45 -9.79 -0.63
CA LEU A 156 13.04 -9.44 -0.79
C LEU A 156 12.87 -8.21 -1.68
N GLN A 157 13.65 -7.14 -1.47
CA GLN A 157 13.64 -5.96 -2.34
C GLN A 157 13.97 -6.31 -3.79
N GLN A 158 14.99 -7.14 -4.02
CA GLN A 158 15.35 -7.59 -5.37
C GLN A 158 14.21 -8.33 -6.05
N ILE A 159 13.55 -9.25 -5.33
CA ILE A 159 12.40 -10.01 -5.84
C ILE A 159 11.23 -9.06 -6.18
N LEU A 160 10.87 -8.14 -5.28
CA LEU A 160 9.77 -7.20 -5.53
C LEU A 160 10.10 -6.24 -6.69
N HIS A 161 11.34 -5.80 -6.82
CA HIS A 161 11.76 -4.84 -7.84
C HIS A 161 11.80 -5.48 -9.23
N SER A 162 12.49 -6.62 -9.35
CA SER A 162 12.74 -7.28 -10.64
C SER A 162 11.60 -8.20 -11.05
N ASP A 163 11.18 -9.10 -10.16
CA ASP A 163 10.23 -10.17 -10.50
C ASP A 163 8.77 -9.72 -10.40
N LEU A 164 8.46 -8.72 -9.56
CA LEU A 164 7.10 -8.18 -9.43
C LEU A 164 6.88 -6.89 -10.22
N LEU A 165 7.73 -5.89 -10.09
CA LEU A 165 7.50 -4.60 -10.76
C LEU A 165 8.15 -4.50 -12.15
N GLY A 166 9.05 -5.42 -12.50
CA GLY A 166 9.72 -5.44 -13.80
C GLY A 166 10.65 -4.24 -14.01
N PHE A 167 11.19 -3.68 -12.92
CA PHE A 167 12.16 -2.60 -12.98
C PHE A 167 13.57 -3.17 -13.23
N ASP A 168 14.41 -2.39 -13.92
CA ASP A 168 15.77 -2.79 -14.27
C ASP A 168 16.66 -2.76 -13.02
N GLU A 169 17.39 -3.85 -12.77
CA GLU A 169 18.29 -4.03 -11.62
C GLU A 169 19.33 -2.91 -11.48
N ASN A 170 19.62 -2.18 -12.56
CA ASN A 170 20.64 -1.14 -12.59
C ASN A 170 20.13 0.26 -12.20
N LEU A 171 18.82 0.47 -12.02
CA LEU A 171 18.25 1.81 -12.20
C LEU A 171 17.69 2.53 -10.96
N GLU A 172 17.59 1.92 -9.77
CA GLU A 172 16.88 2.60 -8.69
C GLU A 172 17.50 2.45 -7.29
N GLU A 173 17.34 3.53 -6.50
CA GLU A 173 17.62 3.56 -5.07
C GLU A 173 16.87 2.42 -4.37
N MET A 174 17.53 1.76 -3.41
CA MET A 174 16.88 0.71 -2.61
C MET A 174 15.68 1.31 -1.87
N VAL A 175 14.47 0.79 -2.15
CA VAL A 175 13.25 1.20 -1.47
C VAL A 175 13.28 0.67 -0.04
N ILE A 176 13.53 1.56 0.92
CA ILE A 176 13.52 1.18 2.33
C ILE A 176 12.08 1.06 2.83
N PRO A 177 11.64 -0.14 3.27
CA PRO A 177 10.30 -0.28 3.79
C PRO A 177 10.17 0.35 5.17
N ARG A 178 8.92 0.72 5.50
CA ARG A 178 8.51 0.98 6.87
C ARG A 178 8.14 -0.35 7.53
N TYR A 179 8.79 -0.67 8.65
CA TYR A 179 8.36 -1.78 9.50
C TYR A 179 7.32 -1.28 10.51
N ILE A 180 6.20 -1.99 10.60
CA ILE A 180 5.12 -1.71 11.54
C ILE A 180 4.84 -3.00 12.31
N SER A 181 4.89 -2.94 13.63
CA SER A 181 4.47 -4.01 14.54
C SER A 181 3.23 -3.51 15.26
N TYR A 182 2.17 -4.31 15.22
CA TYR A 182 1.00 -4.14 16.05
C TYR A 182 1.10 -5.19 17.15
N ASP A 183 1.15 -4.73 18.40
CA ASP A 183 1.09 -5.56 19.59
C ASP A 183 -0.08 -5.05 20.46
N GLU A 184 -1.06 -5.90 20.75
CA GLU A 184 -2.29 -5.52 21.49
C GLU A 184 -2.02 -5.09 22.95
N ASP A 185 -0.84 -5.40 23.50
CA ASP A 185 -0.48 -5.08 24.89
C ASP A 185 -0.55 -3.56 25.17
N GLU A 186 -0.44 -2.71 24.15
CA GLU A 186 -0.53 -1.25 24.28
C GLU A 186 -1.97 -0.71 24.18
N TYR A 187 -2.89 -1.44 23.54
CA TYR A 187 -4.30 -1.03 23.32
C TYR A 187 -5.30 -1.65 24.31
N GLY A 188 -4.93 -2.72 25.01
CA GLY A 188 -5.86 -3.52 25.84
C GLY A 188 -6.02 -3.12 27.31
N ALA A 189 -5.27 -2.14 27.85
CA ALA A 189 -5.24 -1.89 29.29
C ALA A 189 -6.54 -1.29 29.88
N ASP A 190 -7.31 -0.53 29.08
CA ASP A 190 -8.53 0.14 29.55
C ASP A 190 -9.84 -0.53 29.10
N MET A 191 -9.78 -1.55 28.24
CA MET A 191 -10.92 -2.41 27.93
C MET A 191 -11.13 -3.40 29.08
N ASN A 192 -11.69 -2.93 30.19
CA ASN A 192 -12.07 -3.71 31.38
C ASN A 192 -13.26 -4.64 31.07
N MET A 193 -13.10 -5.49 30.05
CA MET A 193 -14.03 -6.53 29.63
C MET A 193 -13.90 -7.72 30.57
N ASN A 194 -14.60 -7.63 31.69
CA ASN A 194 -15.02 -8.69 32.61
C ASN A 194 -14.46 -10.11 32.28
N ALA A 195 -13.27 -10.41 32.82
CA ALA A 195 -12.45 -11.58 32.50
C ALA A 195 -12.99 -12.96 32.97
N ASN A 196 -14.27 -13.07 33.36
CA ASN A 196 -14.85 -14.29 33.93
C ASN A 196 -15.40 -15.30 32.90
N ALA A 197 -15.17 -15.11 31.60
CA ALA A 197 -15.53 -16.09 30.58
C ALA A 197 -14.34 -17.04 30.31
N SER A 198 -14.19 -18.06 31.16
CA SER A 198 -13.27 -19.18 30.99
C SER A 198 -13.96 -20.30 30.20
N SER A 199 -13.94 -20.26 28.86
CA SER A 199 -14.09 -21.46 28.02
C SER A 199 -13.78 -21.15 26.55
N SER A 200 -13.14 -22.11 25.89
CA SER A 200 -12.35 -22.04 24.67
C SER A 200 -13.15 -22.11 23.35
N SER A 201 -14.07 -21.19 23.11
CA SER A 201 -14.62 -21.00 21.76
C SER A 201 -14.86 -19.52 21.50
N TYR A 202 -13.98 -18.92 20.69
CA TYR A 202 -14.06 -17.59 20.10
C TYR A 202 -14.63 -16.49 21.01
N LYS A 203 -13.73 -15.80 21.72
CA LYS A 203 -14.06 -14.70 22.65
C LYS A 203 -14.68 -13.45 21.99
N TYR A 204 -14.96 -13.49 20.68
CA TYR A 204 -15.84 -12.56 19.95
C TYR A 204 -17.17 -13.26 19.58
N GLY A 205 -17.76 -13.99 20.53
CA GLY A 205 -19.11 -14.56 20.43
C GLY A 205 -20.24 -13.53 20.59
N LYS A 206 -19.93 -12.22 20.54
CA LYS A 206 -20.95 -11.21 20.23
C LYS A 206 -21.17 -11.26 18.73
N GLU A 207 -22.43 -11.36 18.31
CA GLU A 207 -22.81 -11.14 16.92
C GLU A 207 -22.11 -9.85 16.44
N ILE A 208 -21.38 -9.93 15.31
CA ILE A 208 -20.61 -8.83 14.69
C ILE A 208 -21.46 -7.54 14.59
N GLN A 209 -22.78 -7.70 14.59
CA GLN A 209 -23.81 -6.67 14.70
C GLN A 209 -23.64 -5.68 15.88
N ASN A 210 -22.88 -6.02 16.92
CA ASN A 210 -22.67 -5.14 18.09
C ASN A 210 -21.38 -4.31 18.05
N TYR A 211 -20.52 -4.52 17.04
CA TYR A 211 -19.29 -3.76 16.91
C TYR A 211 -19.59 -2.38 16.33
N LYS A 212 -18.92 -1.36 16.86
CA LYS A 212 -18.80 -0.08 16.21
C LYS A 212 -17.62 -0.12 15.24
N VAL A 213 -17.57 0.87 14.35
CA VAL A 213 -16.48 0.96 13.39
C VAL A 213 -15.13 1.15 14.08
N GLU A 214 -15.07 1.87 15.21
CA GLU A 214 -13.83 2.10 15.94
C GLU A 214 -13.30 0.84 16.63
N ASP A 215 -14.18 -0.13 16.91
CA ASP A 215 -13.80 -1.42 17.49
C ASP A 215 -13.12 -2.32 16.43
N ILE A 216 -13.36 -2.05 15.14
CA ILE A 216 -12.84 -2.82 14.01
C ILE A 216 -11.68 -2.09 13.33
N LEU A 217 -11.82 -0.79 13.08
CA LEU A 217 -10.86 0.07 12.41
C LEU A 217 -10.39 1.15 13.41
N PRO A 218 -9.55 0.78 14.40
CA PRO A 218 -9.16 1.67 15.49
C PRO A 218 -8.31 2.85 15.01
N ASP A 219 -7.73 2.81 13.82
CA ASP A 219 -7.00 3.92 13.20
C ASP A 219 -7.78 4.61 12.07
N GLY A 220 -9.00 4.13 11.78
CA GLY A 220 -9.80 4.56 10.64
C GLY A 220 -9.25 4.06 9.31
N LEU A 221 -9.64 4.73 8.24
CA LEU A 221 -9.23 4.46 6.87
C LEU A 221 -8.30 5.56 6.37
N HIS A 222 -7.41 5.18 5.45
CA HIS A 222 -6.48 6.10 4.83
C HIS A 222 -6.12 5.70 3.40
N VAL A 223 -5.52 6.63 2.68
CA VAL A 223 -4.86 6.36 1.41
C VAL A 223 -3.38 6.69 1.52
N ASP A 224 -2.54 5.84 0.93
CA ASP A 224 -1.09 5.88 1.07
C ASP A 224 -0.41 6.97 0.22
N THR A 225 -0.97 8.18 0.25
CA THR A 225 -0.39 9.39 -0.35
C THR A 225 0.58 10.12 0.59
N ASN A 226 0.65 9.68 1.87
CA ASN A 226 1.54 10.07 2.97
C ASN A 226 2.21 11.45 2.85
N ASN A 227 1.74 12.40 3.67
CA ASN A 227 2.37 13.71 3.86
C ASN A 227 2.58 14.49 2.54
N SER A 228 1.56 14.47 1.66
CA SER A 228 1.60 15.18 0.38
C SER A 228 2.67 14.68 -0.59
N LYS A 229 3.17 13.44 -0.41
CA LYS A 229 4.00 12.76 -1.41
C LYS A 229 3.12 12.14 -2.49
N PHE A 230 2.51 13.02 -3.29
CA PHE A 230 1.60 12.66 -4.38
C PHE A 230 2.22 11.69 -5.40
N SER A 231 3.56 11.53 -5.41
CA SER A 231 4.26 10.59 -6.27
C SER A 231 4.04 9.11 -5.94
N ARG A 232 3.49 8.74 -4.78
CA ARG A 232 3.35 7.32 -4.39
C ARG A 232 2.33 6.61 -5.24
N HIS A 233 2.81 5.68 -6.07
CA HIS A 233 1.97 4.95 -6.99
C HIS A 233 1.62 3.57 -6.45
N TRP A 234 2.62 2.72 -6.23
CA TRP A 234 2.40 1.38 -5.68
C TRP A 234 2.74 1.29 -4.20
N THR A 235 1.83 0.73 -3.43
CA THR A 235 2.09 0.24 -2.08
C THR A 235 2.18 -1.27 -2.10
N ILE A 236 3.20 -1.83 -1.44
CA ILE A 236 3.28 -3.26 -1.12
C ILE A 236 3.25 -3.45 0.39
N LEU A 237 2.26 -4.19 0.87
CA LEU A 237 2.20 -4.68 2.25
C LEU A 237 2.71 -6.13 2.26
N PHE A 238 3.88 -6.34 2.84
CA PHE A 238 4.46 -7.66 3.01
C PHE A 238 4.27 -8.15 4.44
N TYR A 239 3.53 -9.24 4.61
CA TYR A 239 3.14 -9.76 5.91
C TYR A 239 4.23 -10.67 6.48
N LEU A 240 4.74 -10.32 7.66
CA LEU A 240 5.72 -11.13 8.38
C LEU A 240 5.09 -12.08 9.38
N ASP A 241 3.80 -11.90 9.68
CA ASP A 241 2.99 -12.75 10.57
C ASP A 241 1.73 -13.27 9.84
N THR A 242 1.03 -14.22 10.48
CA THR A 242 -0.28 -14.72 10.05
C THR A 242 -1.32 -14.33 11.09
N CYS A 243 -2.48 -13.86 10.64
CA CYS A 243 -3.66 -13.72 11.48
C CYS A 243 -4.77 -14.59 10.88
N ASP A 244 -5.45 -15.38 11.72
CA ASP A 244 -6.41 -16.38 11.24
C ASP A 244 -7.81 -15.82 11.02
N THR A 245 -8.15 -14.68 11.65
CA THR A 245 -9.56 -14.22 11.75
C THR A 245 -9.72 -12.70 11.67
N LEU A 246 -9.04 -11.95 12.54
CA LEU A 246 -9.00 -10.48 12.52
C LEU A 246 -7.58 -9.98 12.12
N GLY A 247 -7.33 -8.68 12.18
CA GLY A 247 -6.06 -8.10 11.75
C GLY A 247 -5.90 -7.99 10.24
N ALA A 248 -6.98 -8.09 9.45
CA ALA A 248 -6.93 -7.91 8.01
C ALA A 248 -6.45 -6.49 7.64
N THR A 249 -5.97 -6.33 6.41
CA THR A 249 -6.02 -5.02 5.74
C THR A 249 -7.31 -4.95 4.96
N SER A 250 -8.14 -3.96 5.26
CA SER A 250 -9.50 -3.83 4.74
C SER A 250 -9.60 -2.70 3.75
N PHE A 251 -10.13 -2.98 2.57
CA PHE A 251 -10.37 -2.05 1.46
C PHE A 251 -11.87 -2.01 1.18
N PRO A 252 -12.66 -1.27 1.99
CA PRO A 252 -14.11 -1.41 1.97
C PRO A 252 -14.79 -0.87 0.72
N LEU A 253 -14.07 -0.06 -0.08
CA LEU A 253 -14.56 0.51 -1.32
C LEU A 253 -13.96 -0.14 -2.58
N ALA A 254 -13.14 -1.18 -2.45
CA ALA A 254 -12.52 -1.85 -3.60
C ALA A 254 -13.54 -2.65 -4.42
N GLU A 255 -13.45 -2.55 -5.75
CA GLU A 255 -14.28 -3.29 -6.70
C GLU A 255 -13.73 -4.71 -6.88
N VAL A 256 -14.46 -5.74 -6.43
CA VAL A 256 -13.95 -7.12 -6.42
C VAL A 256 -13.85 -7.68 -7.84
N SER A 257 -12.69 -8.24 -8.18
CA SER A 257 -12.49 -8.95 -9.45
C SER A 257 -13.10 -10.34 -9.36
N LEU A 258 -14.26 -10.54 -9.98
CA LEU A 258 -14.88 -11.85 -10.05
C LEU A 258 -14.19 -12.70 -11.13
N PRO A 259 -13.87 -13.99 -10.86
CA PRO A 259 -13.37 -14.89 -11.89
C PRO A 259 -14.37 -14.97 -13.05
N LYS A 260 -13.90 -14.82 -14.29
CA LYS A 260 -14.76 -14.86 -15.50
C LYS A 260 -15.56 -16.16 -15.63
N ASP A 261 -15.09 -17.24 -15.01
CA ASP A 261 -15.77 -18.54 -15.04
C ASP A 261 -16.96 -18.62 -14.06
N ALA A 262 -17.13 -17.63 -13.18
CA ALA A 262 -18.25 -17.57 -12.23
C ALA A 262 -19.56 -17.03 -12.85
N THR A 263 -19.54 -16.53 -14.09
CA THR A 263 -20.69 -15.87 -14.74
C THR A 263 -21.83 -16.81 -15.14
N ASN A 264 -21.70 -18.12 -14.91
CA ASN A 264 -22.75 -19.11 -15.24
C ASN A 264 -23.66 -19.46 -14.06
N VAL A 265 -23.46 -18.84 -12.89
CA VAL A 265 -24.45 -18.92 -11.83
C VAL A 265 -25.52 -17.89 -12.19
N ASP A 266 -26.77 -18.33 -12.40
CA ASP A 266 -27.94 -17.46 -12.42
C ASP A 266 -28.06 -16.82 -11.02
N VAL A 267 -27.20 -15.83 -10.76
CA VAL A 267 -27.31 -14.99 -9.58
C VAL A 267 -28.61 -14.24 -9.75
N ASP A 268 -29.52 -14.41 -8.80
CA ASP A 268 -30.77 -13.66 -8.74
C ASP A 268 -30.39 -12.17 -8.65
N LEU A 269 -30.36 -11.51 -9.82
CA LEU A 269 -29.86 -10.14 -10.05
C LEU A 269 -30.76 -9.07 -9.44
N HIS A 270 -31.60 -9.43 -8.46
CA HIS A 270 -32.14 -8.48 -7.51
C HIS A 270 -31.03 -8.00 -6.57
N VAL A 271 -29.97 -7.45 -7.16
CA VAL A 271 -29.10 -6.49 -6.48
C VAL A 271 -30.05 -5.43 -5.96
N ASP A 272 -30.09 -5.33 -4.63
CA ASP A 272 -30.90 -4.36 -3.92
C ASP A 272 -30.47 -2.96 -4.39
N GLU A 273 -31.31 -2.28 -5.17
CA GLU A 273 -31.03 -0.95 -5.75
C GLU A 273 -30.56 0.06 -4.69
N GLU A 274 -31.02 -0.10 -3.44
CA GLU A 274 -30.58 0.73 -2.32
C GLU A 274 -29.11 0.47 -1.93
N ARG A 275 -28.60 -0.76 -2.10
CA ARG A 275 -27.18 -1.08 -1.85
C ARG A 275 -26.27 -0.43 -2.89
N GLU A 276 -26.62 -0.54 -4.17
CA GLU A 276 -25.84 0.08 -5.25
C GLU A 276 -25.79 1.61 -5.04
N LYS A 277 -26.93 2.21 -4.71
CA LYS A 277 -27.02 3.64 -4.39
C LYS A 277 -26.20 4.02 -3.16
N MET A 278 -26.27 3.25 -2.07
CA MET A 278 -25.44 3.49 -0.87
C MET A 278 -23.96 3.40 -1.21
N GLN A 279 -23.57 2.47 -2.07
CA GLN A 279 -22.20 2.32 -2.51
C GLN A 279 -21.74 3.53 -3.34
N MET A 280 -22.54 3.97 -4.31
CA MET A 280 -22.24 5.18 -5.08
C MET A 280 -22.09 6.41 -4.18
N GLN A 281 -22.92 6.53 -3.13
CA GLN A 281 -22.80 7.60 -2.15
C GLN A 281 -21.49 7.52 -1.36
N ARG A 282 -21.03 6.33 -0.98
CA ARG A 282 -19.75 6.16 -0.27
C ARG A 282 -18.56 6.53 -1.15
N VAL A 283 -18.58 6.14 -2.43
CA VAL A 283 -17.56 6.54 -3.41
C VAL A 283 -17.58 8.05 -3.67
N ALA A 284 -18.77 8.66 -3.71
CA ALA A 284 -18.87 10.11 -3.81
C ALA A 284 -18.32 10.82 -2.56
N ALA A 285 -18.62 10.29 -1.37
CA ALA A 285 -18.08 10.80 -0.11
C ALA A 285 -16.55 10.70 -0.05
N SER A 286 -15.95 9.58 -0.47
CA SER A 286 -14.49 9.45 -0.48
C SER A 286 -13.83 10.41 -1.47
N LYS A 287 -14.45 10.70 -2.61
CA LYS A 287 -13.99 11.76 -3.53
C LYS A 287 -14.02 13.16 -2.90
N LEU A 288 -15.09 13.50 -2.17
CA LEU A 288 -15.19 14.79 -1.48
C LEU A 288 -14.09 14.96 -0.43
N ILE A 289 -13.75 13.90 0.31
CA ILE A 289 -12.63 13.90 1.27
C ILE A 289 -11.31 14.28 0.57
N PHE A 290 -11.07 13.74 -0.64
CA PHE A 290 -9.89 14.06 -1.44
C PHE A 290 -9.87 15.49 -1.99
N GLU A 291 -11.02 16.04 -2.37
CA GLU A 291 -11.13 17.44 -2.82
C GLU A 291 -10.69 18.42 -1.73
N GLU A 292 -10.80 18.01 -0.46
CA GLU A 292 -10.37 18.78 0.71
C GLU A 292 -8.93 18.43 1.19
N ASP A 293 -8.18 17.66 0.40
CA ASP A 293 -6.81 17.19 0.70
C ASP A 293 -6.69 16.37 2.00
N ILE A 294 -7.76 15.64 2.34
CA ILE A 294 -7.79 14.77 3.52
C ILE A 294 -7.44 13.34 3.09
N GLN A 295 -6.48 12.75 3.78
CA GLN A 295 -5.92 11.42 3.43
C GLN A 295 -6.19 10.35 4.50
N HIS A 296 -6.72 10.75 5.66
CA HIS A 296 -7.07 9.89 6.79
C HIS A 296 -8.45 10.28 7.30
N THR A 297 -9.30 9.30 7.60
CA THR A 297 -10.64 9.55 8.18
C THR A 297 -10.57 9.92 9.66
N LYS A 298 -9.48 9.56 10.36
CA LYS A 298 -9.16 10.08 11.70
C LYS A 298 -8.31 11.35 11.61
N TYR A 299 -8.89 12.40 11.06
CA TYR A 299 -8.22 13.71 10.96
C TYR A 299 -8.54 14.58 12.18
N ALA A 300 -7.50 14.94 12.95
CA ALA A 300 -7.66 15.65 14.23
C ALA A 300 -8.27 17.06 14.09
N ASP A 301 -8.01 17.73 12.96
CA ASP A 301 -8.45 19.10 12.69
C ASP A 301 -9.72 19.15 11.81
N ALA A 302 -10.45 18.04 11.70
CA ALA A 302 -11.66 17.95 10.90
C ALA A 302 -12.80 18.81 11.47
N THR A 303 -13.50 19.51 10.59
CA THR A 303 -14.79 20.15 10.89
C THR A 303 -15.87 19.11 11.15
N GLN A 304 -16.99 19.51 11.77
CA GLN A 304 -18.10 18.58 12.03
C GLN A 304 -18.69 17.98 10.74
N ASP A 305 -18.74 18.76 9.66
CA ASP A 305 -19.23 18.30 8.37
C ASP A 305 -18.25 17.28 7.77
N GLN A 306 -16.95 17.56 7.81
CA GLN A 306 -15.89 16.61 7.41
C GLN A 306 -15.97 15.30 8.19
N LEU A 307 -16.11 15.36 9.52
CA LEU A 307 -16.26 14.18 10.38
C LEU A 307 -17.47 13.33 9.98
N SER A 308 -18.57 13.96 9.57
CA SER A 308 -19.76 13.23 9.12
C SER A 308 -19.53 12.47 7.81
N ILE A 309 -18.80 13.07 6.86
CA ILE A 309 -18.43 12.45 5.57
C ILE A 309 -17.42 11.32 5.82
N MET A 310 -16.39 11.57 6.63
CA MET A 310 -15.37 10.58 7.01
C MET A 310 -16.00 9.36 7.68
N ARG A 311 -16.91 9.59 8.65
CA ARG A 311 -17.62 8.51 9.33
C ARG A 311 -18.45 7.67 8.37
N PHE A 312 -19.08 8.30 7.37
CA PHE A 312 -19.84 7.56 6.35
C PHE A 312 -18.94 6.64 5.50
N VAL A 313 -17.70 7.06 5.26
CA VAL A 313 -16.68 6.21 4.61
C VAL A 313 -16.19 5.11 5.56
N ASP A 314 -15.92 5.41 6.83
CA ASP A 314 -15.52 4.40 7.83
C ASP A 314 -16.59 3.31 7.99
N GLU A 315 -17.88 3.69 8.05
CA GLU A 315 -19.01 2.76 8.17
C GLU A 315 -19.08 1.73 7.04
N SER A 316 -18.43 1.99 5.89
CA SER A 316 -18.28 1.00 4.82
C SER A 316 -17.42 -0.21 5.23
N GLY A 317 -16.44 -0.02 6.13
CA GLY A 317 -15.64 -1.09 6.72
C GLY A 317 -16.47 -2.04 7.59
N LEU A 318 -17.30 -1.46 8.45
CA LEU A 318 -18.19 -2.25 9.31
C LEU A 318 -19.21 -3.04 8.48
N ASP A 319 -19.86 -2.38 7.52
CA ASP A 319 -20.82 -3.02 6.61
C ASP A 319 -20.18 -4.15 5.79
N MET A 320 -18.95 -3.95 5.27
CA MET A 320 -18.22 -5.01 4.58
C MET A 320 -18.04 -6.26 5.45
N ILE A 321 -17.64 -6.11 6.71
CA ILE A 321 -17.38 -7.23 7.62
C ILE A 321 -18.68 -7.91 8.04
N GLN A 322 -19.73 -7.13 8.34
CA GLN A 322 -21.06 -7.66 8.64
C GLN A 322 -21.57 -8.52 7.48
N ARG A 323 -21.50 -8.01 6.24
CA ARG A 323 -21.89 -8.76 5.04
C ARG A 323 -21.13 -10.08 4.89
N GLN A 324 -19.82 -10.08 5.11
CA GLN A 324 -19.04 -11.33 5.02
C GLN A 324 -19.44 -12.36 6.06
N SER A 325 -19.85 -11.94 7.26
CA SER A 325 -20.32 -12.85 8.30
C SER A 325 -21.69 -13.46 8.02
N GLU A 326 -22.55 -12.73 7.28
CA GLU A 326 -23.88 -13.21 6.86
C GLU A 326 -23.81 -14.08 5.59
N SER A 327 -22.78 -13.87 4.77
CA SER A 327 -22.65 -14.41 3.41
C SER A 327 -22.11 -15.85 3.32
N GLU A 328 -21.98 -16.60 4.42
CA GLU A 328 -21.62 -18.04 4.35
C GLU A 328 -22.59 -18.85 3.46
N SER A 329 -23.77 -18.29 3.14
CA SER A 329 -24.83 -18.96 2.37
C SER A 329 -25.27 -18.25 1.08
N ALA A 330 -24.87 -16.99 0.80
CA ALA A 330 -25.56 -16.19 -0.22
C ALA A 330 -24.68 -15.14 -0.94
N GLY A 331 -24.35 -15.42 -2.20
CA GLY A 331 -24.02 -14.40 -3.20
C GLY A 331 -22.63 -13.76 -3.12
N GLN A 332 -22.09 -13.39 -4.28
CA GLN A 332 -20.81 -12.69 -4.39
C GLN A 332 -20.91 -11.29 -3.76
N VAL A 333 -19.93 -10.94 -2.93
CA VAL A 333 -19.73 -9.56 -2.47
C VAL A 333 -19.19 -8.74 -3.64
N GLU A 334 -19.96 -7.78 -4.12
CA GLU A 334 -19.59 -6.93 -5.26
C GLU A 334 -18.49 -5.91 -4.89
N MET A 335 -18.47 -5.47 -3.62
CA MET A 335 -17.64 -4.38 -3.14
C MET A 335 -17.09 -4.64 -1.74
N GLY A 336 -15.80 -4.33 -1.59
CA GLY A 336 -15.05 -4.47 -0.36
C GLY A 336 -14.18 -5.72 -0.34
N LEU A 337 -12.90 -5.55 0.02
CA LEU A 337 -11.95 -6.64 0.19
C LEU A 337 -11.34 -6.64 1.58
N ARG A 338 -11.11 -7.83 2.12
CA ARG A 338 -10.28 -8.05 3.31
C ARG A 338 -9.13 -8.95 2.95
N ILE A 339 -7.94 -8.56 3.37
CA ILE A 339 -6.71 -9.33 3.14
C ILE A 339 -6.15 -9.74 4.48
N LEU A 340 -6.35 -11.01 4.83
CA LEU A 340 -5.78 -11.58 6.04
C LEU A 340 -4.26 -11.72 5.91
N PRO A 341 -3.47 -11.24 6.88
CA PRO A 341 -2.03 -11.43 6.91
C PRO A 341 -1.68 -12.91 6.85
N ARG A 342 -0.69 -13.25 6.02
CA ARG A 342 -0.11 -14.58 5.94
C ARG A 342 1.39 -14.46 5.77
N HIS A 343 2.15 -15.17 6.59
CA HIS A 343 3.62 -15.14 6.55
C HIS A 343 4.15 -15.26 5.12
N GLY A 344 4.95 -14.27 4.72
CA GLY A 344 5.69 -14.23 3.47
C GLY A 344 4.85 -13.96 2.22
N HIS A 345 3.55 -13.74 2.38
CA HIS A 345 2.67 -13.24 1.34
C HIS A 345 2.67 -11.70 1.31
N PHE A 346 2.27 -11.13 0.18
CA PHE A 346 2.08 -9.69 0.03
C PHE A 346 0.72 -9.34 -0.57
N CYS A 347 0.31 -8.09 -0.32
CA CYS A 347 -0.67 -7.34 -1.09
C CYS A 347 0.04 -6.18 -1.82
N LEU A 348 -0.27 -5.98 -3.09
CA LEU A 348 0.19 -4.86 -3.93
C LEU A 348 -1.04 -4.08 -4.39
N PHE A 349 -1.06 -2.76 -4.22
CA PHE A 349 -2.15 -1.94 -4.74
C PHE A 349 -1.71 -0.56 -5.23
N SER A 350 -2.45 -0.03 -6.20
CA SER A 350 -2.28 1.34 -6.72
C SER A 350 -3.02 2.33 -5.82
N SER A 351 -2.34 3.38 -5.39
CA SER A 351 -2.91 4.46 -4.56
C SER A 351 -3.29 5.70 -5.36
N LEU A 352 -2.99 5.73 -6.67
CA LEU A 352 -3.29 6.86 -7.55
C LEU A 352 -4.36 6.48 -8.57
N SER A 353 -5.16 7.46 -8.97
CA SER A 353 -6.00 7.41 -10.15
C SER A 353 -5.26 7.96 -11.38
N ASP A 354 -5.82 7.70 -12.57
CA ASP A 354 -5.31 8.16 -13.87
C ASP A 354 -5.16 9.69 -14.01
N ASP A 355 -5.77 10.46 -13.12
CA ASP A 355 -5.66 11.92 -13.05
C ASP A 355 -4.57 12.41 -12.08
N GLY A 356 -3.85 11.48 -11.44
CA GLY A 356 -2.76 11.76 -10.49
C GLY A 356 -3.23 12.15 -9.08
N TYR A 357 -4.52 12.07 -8.79
CA TYR A 357 -5.04 12.18 -7.44
C TYR A 357 -4.97 10.83 -6.70
N GLY A 358 -5.18 10.85 -5.39
CA GLY A 358 -5.34 9.62 -4.64
C GLY A 358 -6.61 8.89 -5.08
N ASN A 359 -6.54 7.57 -5.19
CA ASN A 359 -7.67 6.79 -5.65
C ASN A 359 -8.74 6.71 -4.52
N PRO A 360 -9.96 7.22 -4.73
CA PRO A 360 -11.05 7.18 -3.74
C PRO A 360 -11.49 5.77 -3.33
N LEU A 361 -11.15 4.75 -4.12
CA LEU A 361 -11.45 3.35 -3.79
C LEU A 361 -10.30 2.65 -3.05
N SER A 362 -9.10 3.25 -3.01
CA SER A 362 -7.96 2.68 -2.29
C SER A 362 -7.92 3.03 -0.80
N PHE A 363 -8.99 3.61 -0.25
CA PHE A 363 -9.14 3.76 1.19
C PHE A 363 -9.01 2.40 1.85
N HIS A 364 -8.09 2.29 2.80
CA HIS A 364 -7.86 1.06 3.53
C HIS A 364 -7.45 1.31 4.97
N GLY A 365 -7.64 0.29 5.80
CA GLY A 365 -7.31 0.36 7.23
C GLY A 365 -6.82 -0.98 7.74
N ALA A 366 -6.01 -0.94 8.79
CA ALA A 366 -5.67 -2.13 9.56
C ALA A 366 -6.85 -2.43 10.49
N GLU A 367 -7.35 -3.66 10.44
CA GLU A 367 -8.32 -4.11 11.43
C GLU A 367 -7.66 -4.28 12.80
N ALA A 368 -8.45 -4.10 13.86
CA ALA A 368 -8.12 -4.54 15.20
C ALA A 368 -7.76 -6.03 15.19
N MET A 369 -6.94 -6.46 16.13
CA MET A 369 -6.50 -7.85 16.28
C MET A 369 -7.18 -8.49 17.49
N TYR A 370 -7.10 -9.82 17.60
CA TYR A 370 -7.50 -10.43 18.87
C TYR A 370 -6.46 -10.17 19.96
N PRO A 371 -6.88 -10.06 21.23
CA PRO A 371 -5.95 -9.95 22.34
C PRO A 371 -4.91 -11.08 22.34
N GLY A 372 -3.63 -10.71 22.31
CA GLY A 372 -2.50 -11.64 22.26
C GLY A 372 -2.07 -12.07 20.85
N GLU A 373 -2.75 -11.62 19.80
CA GLU A 373 -2.22 -11.69 18.44
C GLU A 373 -1.26 -10.52 18.18
N THR A 374 -0.31 -10.76 17.27
CA THR A 374 0.65 -9.76 16.80
C THR A 374 0.61 -9.72 15.28
N LYS A 375 0.83 -8.54 14.71
CA LYS A 375 0.91 -8.35 13.26
C LYS A 375 2.12 -7.49 12.92
N SER A 376 3.04 -8.05 12.17
CA SER A 376 4.21 -7.35 11.65
C SER A 376 4.10 -7.22 10.14
N VAL A 377 4.29 -6.00 9.63
CA VAL A 377 4.19 -5.67 8.20
C VAL A 377 5.38 -4.83 7.77
N LEU A 378 5.95 -5.17 6.61
CA LEU A 378 6.83 -4.28 5.86
C LEU A 378 6.03 -3.58 4.78
N THR A 379 6.00 -2.25 4.83
CA THR A 379 5.31 -1.41 3.85
C THR A 379 6.34 -0.79 2.91
N PHE A 380 6.29 -1.16 1.63
CA PHE A 380 7.12 -0.57 0.58
C PHE A 380 6.31 0.44 -0.22
N PHE A 381 6.86 1.64 -0.39
CA PHE A 381 6.26 2.69 -1.21
C PHE A 381 7.11 2.89 -2.46
N TYR A 382 6.54 2.66 -3.63
CA TYR A 382 7.19 2.91 -4.90
C TYR A 382 6.64 4.21 -5.50
N GLU A 383 7.51 5.21 -5.54
CA GLU A 383 7.19 6.57 -5.96
C GLU A 383 7.51 6.79 -7.44
N ILE A 384 6.73 7.62 -8.11
CA ILE A 384 7.03 8.23 -9.41
C ILE A 384 8.04 9.35 -9.14
N PRO A 385 9.25 9.35 -9.73
CA PRO A 385 10.26 10.35 -9.40
C PRO A 385 9.75 11.77 -9.67
N MET A 386 9.86 12.66 -8.69
CA MET A 386 9.35 14.05 -8.75
C MET A 386 9.85 14.84 -9.97
N GLY A 387 10.99 14.47 -10.56
CA GLY A 387 11.53 15.11 -11.78
C GLY A 387 10.91 14.63 -13.10
N THR A 388 9.97 13.68 -13.06
CA THR A 388 9.38 13.06 -14.27
C THR A 388 8.00 13.62 -14.65
N PHE A 389 7.46 14.53 -13.82
CA PHE A 389 6.20 15.21 -14.02
C PHE A 389 6.28 16.66 -13.51
N GLY A 390 5.62 17.58 -14.21
CA GLY A 390 5.49 18.99 -13.84
C GLY A 390 4.07 19.39 -13.42
N SER A 391 3.10 18.49 -13.57
CA SER A 391 1.70 18.71 -13.19
C SER A 391 1.06 17.45 -12.64
N ARG A 392 -0.11 17.58 -12.02
CA ARG A 392 -0.87 16.43 -11.50
C ARG A 392 -1.42 15.53 -12.62
N ALA A 393 -1.85 16.12 -13.73
CA ALA A 393 -2.25 15.36 -14.91
C ALA A 393 -1.08 14.51 -15.45
N GLU A 394 0.12 15.10 -15.55
CA GLU A 394 1.32 14.35 -15.95
C GLU A 394 1.66 13.24 -14.96
N LEU A 395 1.47 13.45 -13.65
CA LEU A 395 1.62 12.39 -12.64
C LEU A 395 0.66 11.22 -12.90
N GLY A 396 -0.61 11.51 -13.24
CA GLY A 396 -1.59 10.49 -13.63
C GLY A 396 -1.19 9.72 -14.89
N GLU A 397 -0.69 10.42 -15.91
CA GLU A 397 -0.13 9.78 -17.12
C GLU A 397 1.05 8.85 -16.77
N ARG A 398 1.97 9.28 -15.88
CA ARG A 398 3.09 8.44 -15.41
C ARG A 398 2.64 7.22 -14.61
N ALA A 399 1.61 7.36 -13.78
CA ALA A 399 1.02 6.25 -13.05
C ALA A 399 0.47 5.20 -14.03
N LYS A 400 -0.33 5.65 -14.99
CA LYS A 400 -0.88 4.80 -16.06
C LYS A 400 0.19 4.10 -16.88
N GLU A 401 1.24 4.81 -17.31
CA GLU A 401 2.38 4.22 -18.04
C GLU A 401 3.05 3.08 -17.25
N ARG A 402 3.14 3.22 -15.91
CA ARG A 402 3.69 2.18 -15.03
C ARG A 402 2.75 0.99 -14.88
N GLU A 403 1.45 1.22 -14.78
CA GLU A 403 0.45 0.14 -14.75
C GLU A 403 0.44 -0.65 -16.05
N GLU A 404 0.45 0.03 -17.20
CA GLU A 404 0.55 -0.61 -18.52
C GLU A 404 1.83 -1.45 -18.66
N ARG A 405 2.96 -0.94 -18.14
CA ARG A 405 4.22 -1.69 -18.10
C ARG A 405 4.11 -2.93 -17.22
N PHE A 406 3.51 -2.80 -16.04
CA PHE A 406 3.27 -3.90 -15.12
C PHE A 406 2.41 -4.99 -15.79
N PHE A 407 1.29 -4.62 -16.43
CA PHE A 407 0.45 -5.57 -17.17
C PHE A 407 1.19 -6.26 -18.30
N LYS A 408 1.97 -5.49 -19.09
CA LYS A 408 2.79 -6.04 -20.17
C LYS A 408 3.84 -7.02 -19.65
N PHE A 409 4.52 -6.68 -18.55
CA PHE A 409 5.56 -7.52 -17.96
C PHE A 409 5.01 -8.88 -17.48
N HIS A 410 3.77 -8.88 -16.97
CA HIS A 410 3.07 -10.08 -16.48
C HIS A 410 2.14 -10.74 -17.49
N ASN A 411 2.04 -10.22 -18.71
CA ASN A 411 1.10 -10.66 -19.75
C ASN A 411 -0.37 -10.66 -19.27
N ILE A 412 -0.74 -9.69 -18.44
CA ILE A 412 -2.12 -9.47 -18.00
C ILE A 412 -2.85 -8.75 -19.13
N LYS A 413 -4.00 -9.30 -19.56
CA LYS A 413 -4.85 -8.64 -20.55
C LYS A 413 -5.75 -7.65 -19.82
N THR A 414 -5.68 -6.39 -20.21
CA THR A 414 -6.70 -5.40 -19.86
C THR A 414 -7.85 -5.55 -20.86
N ASP A 415 -9.05 -5.83 -20.38
CA ASP A 415 -10.24 -5.71 -21.22
C ASP A 415 -10.52 -4.21 -21.33
N GLY A 416 -10.21 -3.64 -22.49
CA GLY A 416 -10.37 -2.19 -22.76
C GLY A 416 -11.79 -1.77 -23.02
#